data_AF-A0A9D9XQP4-F1
#
_entry.id   AF-A0A9D9XQP4-F1
#
_cell.length_a   1.000
_cell.length_b   1.000
_cell.length_c   1.000
_cell.angle_alpha   90.00
_cell.angle_beta   90.00
_cell.angle_gamma   90.00
#
_symmetry.space_group_name_H-M   'P 1'
#
loop_
_entity.id
_entity.type
_entity.pdbx_description
1 polymer ?
#
loop_
_entity_poly.entity_id
_entity_poly.type
_entity_poly.pdbx_seq_one_letter_code
_entity_poly.pdbx_strand_id
1 'polypeptide(L)'
;MPTATRHLQLNIPTQKLSLKQLVSMCERSMQEEVVRKAAINLISGCSRARDPAADLAELRAIYHGVRDGDPRVEGLDQGLRYVPDPRGSDYFVAPHMLLKWCADGSCGEDCDSHGMLIAALCGAIGFHVGLRAWGNLSKTGFQHVYAVVHFPKREPFKGEVALDTTVATAEVGWKPPTGRIITEWIPQ
;
A
#
# COMPACT_ATOMS: atom_id res chain seq x y z
N MET A 1 18.15 -18.27 20.05
CA MET A 1 17.02 -19.16 19.72
C MET A 1 16.34 -18.59 18.49
N PRO A 2 16.13 -19.35 17.41
CA PRO A 2 15.45 -18.84 16.23
C PRO A 2 13.95 -18.78 16.53
N THR A 3 13.39 -17.57 16.59
CA THR A 3 11.94 -17.37 16.54
C THR A 3 11.46 -17.77 15.16
N ALA A 4 10.78 -18.92 15.07
CA ALA A 4 10.12 -19.36 13.86
C ALA A 4 9.14 -18.27 13.40
N THR A 5 9.45 -17.64 12.27
CA THR A 5 8.52 -16.77 11.55
C THR A 5 7.31 -17.62 11.20
N ARG A 6 6.18 -17.40 11.90
CA ARG A 6 4.91 -18.05 11.58
C ARG A 6 4.45 -17.51 10.24
N HIS A 7 4.81 -18.19 9.16
CA HIS A 7 4.19 -17.98 7.85
C HIS A 7 2.74 -18.44 7.95
N LEU A 8 1.81 -17.49 7.92
CA LEU A 8 0.37 -17.76 7.94
C LEU A 8 -0.07 -18.03 6.51
N GLN A 9 -0.04 -19.30 6.10
CA GLN A 9 -0.72 -19.71 4.87
C GLN A 9 -2.23 -19.66 5.15
N LEU A 10 -2.87 -18.56 4.76
CA LEU A 10 -4.29 -18.36 4.96
C LEU A 10 -5.07 -18.97 3.80
N ASN A 11 -5.82 -20.05 4.07
CA ASN A 11 -6.80 -20.55 3.11
C ASN A 11 -8.06 -19.67 3.19
N ILE A 12 -8.07 -18.59 2.39
CA ILE A 12 -9.17 -17.62 2.38
C ILE A 12 -10.13 -17.97 1.23
N PRO A 13 -11.39 -18.33 1.52
CA PRO A 13 -12.27 -18.95 0.52
C PRO A 13 -12.80 -17.97 -0.53
N THR A 14 -12.66 -16.65 -0.33
CA THR A 14 -13.11 -15.64 -1.30
C THR A 14 -12.16 -14.45 -1.36
N GLN A 15 -12.03 -13.85 -2.53
CA GLN A 15 -11.20 -12.66 -2.72
C GLN A 15 -11.65 -11.46 -1.88
N LYS A 16 -12.95 -11.35 -1.57
CA LYS A 16 -13.46 -10.32 -0.65
C LYS A 16 -12.92 -10.52 0.77
N LEU A 17 -12.89 -11.76 1.25
CA LEU A 17 -12.31 -12.06 2.55
C LEU A 17 -10.78 -11.84 2.54
N SER A 18 -10.11 -12.12 1.42
CA SER A 18 -8.67 -11.82 1.29
C SER A 18 -8.43 -10.33 1.42
N LEU A 19 -9.20 -9.50 0.71
CA LEU A 19 -9.08 -8.05 0.77
C LEU A 19 -9.34 -7.49 2.18
N LYS A 20 -10.30 -8.07 2.93
CA LYS A 20 -10.53 -7.72 4.35
C LYS A 20 -9.35 -8.10 5.24
N GLN A 21 -8.71 -9.22 4.98
CA GLN A 21 -7.53 -9.63 5.72
C GLN A 21 -6.34 -8.69 5.46
N LEU A 22 -6.13 -8.29 4.20
CA LEU A 22 -5.11 -7.29 3.83
C LEU A 22 -5.36 -5.96 4.53
N VAL A 23 -6.61 -5.48 4.53
CA VAL A 23 -7.03 -4.27 5.27
C VAL A 23 -6.71 -4.39 6.76
N SER A 24 -7.00 -5.54 7.39
CA SER A 24 -6.69 -5.77 8.80
C SER A 24 -5.18 -5.82 9.09
N MET A 25 -4.37 -6.35 8.17
CA MET A 25 -2.90 -6.32 8.27
C MET A 25 -2.35 -4.90 8.13
N CYS A 26 -2.95 -4.11 7.23
CA CYS A 26 -2.61 -2.72 7.01
C CYS A 26 -2.95 -1.85 8.24
N GLU A 27 -4.15 -2.02 8.81
CA GLU A 27 -4.62 -1.34 10.02
C GLU A 27 -3.67 -1.55 11.21
N ARG A 28 -3.23 -2.79 11.44
CA ARG A 28 -2.24 -3.05 12.50
C ARG A 28 -0.91 -2.37 12.19
N SER A 29 -0.45 -2.45 10.94
CA SER A 29 0.86 -1.96 10.55
C SER A 29 0.97 -0.43 10.56
N MET A 30 -0.11 0.31 10.32
CA MET A 30 -0.06 1.78 10.39
C MET A 30 0.24 2.30 11.81
N GLN A 31 0.03 1.46 12.83
CA GLN A 31 0.36 1.74 14.23
C GLN A 31 1.77 1.28 14.64
N GLU A 32 2.53 0.69 13.73
CA GLU A 32 3.90 0.27 14.01
C GLU A 32 4.87 1.44 13.86
N GLU A 33 5.86 1.52 14.76
CA GLU A 33 6.81 2.62 14.78
C GLU A 33 7.62 2.72 13.48
N VAL A 34 8.01 1.58 12.90
CA VAL A 34 8.76 1.52 11.63
C VAL A 34 7.96 2.14 10.48
N VAL A 35 6.64 1.91 10.43
CA VAL A 35 5.77 2.47 9.38
C VAL A 35 5.56 3.96 9.60
N ARG A 36 5.29 4.40 10.84
CA ARG A 36 5.15 5.83 11.15
C ARG A 36 6.42 6.62 10.84
N LYS A 37 7.59 6.10 11.22
CA LYS A 37 8.88 6.74 10.93
C LYS A 37 9.13 6.83 9.43
N ALA A 38 8.92 5.74 8.69
CA ALA A 38 9.06 5.74 7.24
C ALA A 38 8.14 6.79 6.60
N ALA A 39 6.86 6.83 6.98
CA ALA A 39 5.91 7.79 6.43
C ALA A 39 6.31 9.25 6.73
N ILE A 40 6.72 9.56 7.97
CA ILE A 40 7.22 10.89 8.35
C ILE A 40 8.46 11.28 7.56
N ASN A 41 9.40 10.35 7.36
CA ASN A 41 10.62 10.61 6.61
C ASN A 41 10.32 10.94 5.14
N LEU A 42 9.43 10.18 4.51
CA LEU A 42 9.01 10.43 3.11
C LEU A 42 8.43 11.84 2.94
N ILE A 43 7.54 12.25 3.84
CA ILE A 43 6.86 13.56 3.75
C ILE A 43 7.63 14.71 4.40
N SER A 44 8.84 14.48 4.90
CA SER A 44 9.56 15.49 5.71
C SER A 44 9.86 16.81 4.99
N GLY A 45 9.86 16.81 3.65
CA GLY A 45 10.01 18.01 2.81
C GLY A 45 8.69 18.64 2.36
N CYS A 46 7.55 18.04 2.68
CA CYS A 46 6.24 18.55 2.31
C CYS A 46 5.81 19.71 3.22
N SER A 47 5.01 20.63 2.66
CA SER A 47 4.36 21.67 3.46
C SER A 47 3.45 21.03 4.50
N ARG A 48 3.42 21.60 5.72
CA ARG A 48 2.46 21.21 6.78
C ARG A 48 1.15 21.99 6.71
N ALA A 49 0.95 22.78 5.66
CA ALA A 49 -0.30 23.48 5.42
C ALA A 49 -1.45 22.47 5.34
N ARG A 50 -2.63 22.87 5.81
CA ARG A 50 -3.82 22.01 5.84
C ARG A 50 -4.67 22.28 4.60
N ASP A 51 -4.08 22.09 3.43
CA ASP A 51 -4.73 22.33 2.15
C ASP A 51 -4.54 21.15 1.18
N PRO A 52 -5.38 21.04 0.13
CA PRO A 52 -5.29 19.93 -0.81
C PRO A 52 -3.95 19.85 -1.58
N ALA A 53 -3.24 20.95 -1.79
CA ALA A 53 -1.97 20.92 -2.50
C ALA A 53 -0.88 20.27 -1.62
N ALA A 54 -0.87 20.59 -0.32
CA ALA A 54 -0.02 19.93 0.66
C ALA A 54 -0.35 18.43 0.79
N ASP A 55 -1.63 18.07 0.91
CA ASP A 55 -2.06 16.67 0.98
C ASP A 55 -1.63 15.89 -0.27
N LEU A 56 -1.79 16.47 -1.47
CA LEU A 56 -1.35 15.82 -2.72
C LEU A 56 0.17 15.66 -2.79
N ALA A 57 0.94 16.62 -2.25
CA ALA A 57 2.39 16.54 -2.19
C ALA A 57 2.85 15.38 -1.29
N GLU A 58 2.18 15.14 -0.16
CA GLU A 58 2.45 14.00 0.72
C GLU A 58 2.15 12.66 0.02
N LEU A 59 1.00 12.55 -0.68
CA LEU A 59 0.66 11.35 -1.45
C LEU A 59 1.71 11.05 -2.54
N ARG A 60 2.19 12.09 -3.23
CA ARG A 60 3.27 11.97 -4.23
C ARG A 60 4.58 11.53 -3.59
N ALA A 61 4.94 12.11 -2.44
CA ALA A 61 6.16 11.73 -1.74
C ALA A 61 6.13 10.25 -1.31
N ILE A 62 5.00 9.76 -0.77
CA ILE A 62 4.84 8.35 -0.43
C ILE A 62 4.87 7.48 -1.68
N TYR A 63 4.12 7.84 -2.73
CA TYR A 63 4.06 7.10 -3.98
C TYR A 63 5.45 6.91 -4.60
N HIS A 64 6.20 8.00 -4.76
CA HIS A 64 7.54 7.96 -5.35
C HIS A 64 8.56 7.30 -4.44
N GLY A 65 8.47 7.49 -3.12
CA GLY A 65 9.37 6.79 -2.19
C GLY A 65 9.20 5.28 -2.20
N VAL A 66 7.96 4.78 -2.36
CA VAL A 66 7.73 3.34 -2.53
C VAL A 66 8.14 2.86 -3.91
N ARG A 67 7.84 3.62 -4.97
CA ARG A 67 8.07 3.19 -6.36
C ARG A 67 9.51 3.31 -6.82
N ASP A 68 10.07 4.50 -6.64
CA ASP A 68 11.34 4.93 -7.22
C ASP A 68 12.46 4.95 -6.16
N GLY A 69 12.07 4.99 -4.89
CA GLY A 69 12.96 4.93 -3.75
C GLY A 69 13.17 6.26 -3.05
N ASP A 70 13.59 6.18 -1.78
CA ASP A 70 13.95 7.34 -0.97
C ASP A 70 15.05 7.00 0.04
N PRO A 71 16.24 7.63 -0.05
CA PRO A 71 17.36 7.34 0.85
C PRO A 71 17.09 7.73 2.32
N ARG A 72 15.99 8.45 2.61
CA ARG A 72 15.57 8.78 3.98
C ARG A 72 14.86 7.61 4.67
N VAL A 73 14.53 6.54 3.94
CA VAL A 73 13.91 5.33 4.49
C VAL A 73 14.84 4.15 4.24
N GLU A 74 15.40 3.62 5.32
CA GLU A 74 16.30 2.46 5.28
C GLU A 74 15.64 1.27 4.55
N GLY A 75 16.35 0.71 3.58
CA GLY A 75 15.89 -0.42 2.76
C GLY A 75 15.00 -0.06 1.57
N LEU A 76 14.47 1.17 1.51
CA LEU A 76 13.65 1.66 0.38
C LEU A 76 14.41 2.64 -0.52
N ASP A 77 15.75 2.71 -0.44
CA ASP A 77 16.54 3.65 -1.24
C ASP A 77 16.44 3.41 -2.76
N GLN A 78 16.14 2.17 -3.17
CA GLN A 78 15.89 1.80 -4.58
C GLN A 78 14.40 1.52 -4.89
N GLY A 79 13.51 1.87 -3.96
CA GLY A 79 12.08 1.54 -4.05
C GLY A 79 11.81 0.05 -3.80
N LEU A 80 10.53 -0.28 -3.76
CA LEU A 80 10.04 -1.64 -3.65
C LEU A 80 9.96 -2.27 -5.04
N ARG A 81 10.67 -3.37 -5.25
CA ARG A 81 10.64 -4.09 -6.53
C ARG A 81 9.41 -4.97 -6.65
N TYR A 82 8.77 -4.94 -7.81
CA TYR A 82 7.69 -5.89 -8.09
C TYR A 82 8.25 -7.30 -8.27
N VAL A 83 7.81 -8.24 -7.44
CA VAL A 83 8.12 -9.66 -7.53
C VAL A 83 6.81 -10.43 -7.44
N PRO A 84 6.34 -11.08 -8.52
CA PRO A 84 5.10 -11.83 -8.46
C PRO A 84 5.24 -13.05 -7.55
N ASP A 85 4.15 -13.43 -6.92
CA ASP A 85 4.09 -14.64 -6.10
C ASP A 85 4.44 -15.92 -6.88
N PRO A 86 4.95 -16.96 -6.19
CA PRO A 86 5.08 -18.29 -6.74
C PRO A 86 3.75 -18.78 -7.32
N ARG A 87 3.80 -19.39 -8.51
CA ARG A 87 2.59 -19.88 -9.19
C ARG A 87 1.78 -20.81 -8.28
N GLY A 88 0.49 -20.48 -8.12
CA GLY A 88 -0.47 -21.28 -7.36
C GLY A 88 -0.48 -21.00 -5.86
N SER A 89 0.20 -19.96 -5.40
CA SER A 89 0.12 -19.45 -4.03
C SER A 89 -0.08 -17.95 -4.07
N ASP A 90 -0.86 -17.43 -3.12
CA ASP A 90 -0.86 -16.00 -2.76
C ASP A 90 -0.08 -15.86 -1.44
N TYR A 91 0.83 -14.90 -1.36
CA TYR A 91 1.66 -14.65 -0.18
C TYR A 91 1.49 -13.21 0.29
N PHE A 92 1.04 -13.05 1.54
CA PHE A 92 0.75 -11.73 2.09
C PHE A 92 1.78 -11.34 3.15
N VAL A 93 2.44 -10.21 2.96
CA VAL A 93 3.38 -9.64 3.93
C VAL A 93 2.80 -8.39 4.56
N ALA A 94 2.81 -8.34 5.90
CA ALA A 94 2.37 -7.14 6.61
C ALA A 94 3.36 -5.98 6.33
N PRO A 95 2.89 -4.74 6.09
CA PRO A 95 3.75 -3.60 5.75
C PRO A 95 4.95 -3.36 6.67
N HIS A 96 4.78 -3.53 7.98
CA HIS A 96 5.88 -3.35 8.94
C HIS A 96 6.96 -4.45 8.83
N MET A 97 6.60 -5.66 8.39
CA MET A 97 7.55 -6.72 8.10
C MET A 97 8.24 -6.47 6.77
N LEU A 98 7.49 -5.99 5.76
CA LEU A 98 8.05 -5.64 4.46
C LEU A 98 9.15 -4.57 4.56
N LEU A 99 8.92 -3.52 5.37
CA LEU A 99 9.96 -2.52 5.63
C LEU A 99 11.22 -3.11 6.28
N LYS A 100 11.08 -4.08 7.20
CA LYS A 100 12.22 -4.79 7.79
C LYS A 100 12.97 -5.62 6.76
N TRP A 101 12.23 -6.36 5.92
CA TRP A 101 12.83 -7.15 4.84
C TRP A 101 13.57 -6.28 3.84
N CYS A 102 13.01 -5.13 3.51
CA CYS A 102 13.70 -4.14 2.68
C CYS A 102 15.02 -3.68 3.31
N ALA A 103 15.04 -3.38 4.61
CA ALA A 103 16.26 -3.03 5.34
C ALA A 103 17.30 -4.17 5.35
N ASP A 104 16.85 -5.43 5.37
CA ASP A 104 17.70 -6.62 5.28
C ASP A 104 18.14 -6.96 3.83
N GLY A 105 17.81 -6.11 2.85
CA GLY A 105 18.17 -6.28 1.43
C GLY A 105 17.21 -7.16 0.61
N SER A 106 16.12 -7.63 1.22
CA SER A 106 15.06 -8.42 0.58
C SER A 106 13.85 -7.54 0.24
N CYS A 107 14.09 -6.45 -0.50
CA CYS A 107 13.04 -5.52 -0.90
C CYS A 107 12.41 -5.94 -2.24
N GLY A 108 11.33 -6.71 -2.19
CA GLY A 108 10.49 -6.99 -3.35
C GLY A 108 9.31 -7.90 -3.02
N GLU A 109 8.14 -7.54 -3.53
CA GLU A 109 6.85 -8.19 -3.27
C GLU A 109 5.86 -7.91 -4.41
N ASP A 110 4.67 -8.51 -4.37
CA ASP A 110 3.67 -8.42 -5.42
C ASP A 110 2.70 -7.21 -5.28
N CYS A 111 1.63 -7.17 -6.08
CA CYS A 111 0.68 -6.07 -6.10
C CYS A 111 -0.02 -5.76 -4.77
N ASP A 112 -0.37 -6.78 -3.98
CA ASP A 112 -1.11 -6.55 -2.75
C ASP A 112 -0.22 -5.95 -1.66
N SER A 113 1.04 -6.35 -1.62
CA SER A 113 2.01 -5.90 -0.64
C SER A 113 2.50 -4.48 -0.94
N HIS A 114 2.64 -4.13 -2.22
CA HIS A 114 2.78 -2.74 -2.65
C HIS A 114 1.58 -1.88 -2.20
N GLY A 115 0.36 -2.34 -2.49
CA GLY A 115 -0.87 -1.64 -2.09
C GLY A 115 -0.98 -1.47 -0.57
N MET A 116 -0.72 -2.53 0.20
CA MET A 116 -0.73 -2.50 1.66
C MET A 116 0.32 -1.54 2.22
N LEU A 117 1.54 -1.53 1.68
CA LEU A 117 2.59 -0.63 2.17
C LEU A 117 2.21 0.83 1.98
N ILE A 118 1.73 1.19 0.79
CA ILE A 118 1.28 2.56 0.49
C ILE A 118 0.11 2.95 1.39
N ALA A 119 -0.90 2.09 1.52
CA ALA A 119 -2.05 2.33 2.39
C ALA A 119 -1.60 2.54 3.85
N ALA A 120 -0.70 1.71 4.37
CA ALA A 120 -0.22 1.82 5.74
C ALA A 120 0.58 3.11 5.98
N LEU A 121 1.43 3.51 5.04
CA LEU A 121 2.19 4.76 5.11
C LEU A 121 1.26 5.98 5.07
N CYS A 122 0.27 5.99 4.17
CA CYS A 122 -0.71 7.07 4.07
C CYS A 122 -1.62 7.14 5.32
N GLY A 123 -2.07 5.98 5.80
CA GLY A 123 -2.89 5.87 7.02
C GLY A 123 -2.14 6.35 8.27
N ALA A 124 -0.84 6.03 8.37
CA ALA A 124 0.02 6.46 9.46
C ALA A 124 0.16 7.99 9.59
N ILE A 125 -0.06 8.74 8.50
CA ILE A 125 -0.03 10.21 8.49
C ILE A 125 -1.43 10.84 8.42
N GLY A 126 -2.47 10.03 8.65
CA GLY A 126 -3.84 10.48 8.89
C GLY A 126 -4.76 10.52 7.67
N PHE A 127 -4.40 9.92 6.53
CA PHE A 127 -5.36 9.72 5.45
C PHE A 127 -6.38 8.61 5.79
N HIS A 128 -7.61 8.74 5.32
CA HIS A 128 -8.53 7.61 5.26
C HIS A 128 -8.18 6.76 4.03
N VAL A 129 -7.76 5.52 4.27
CA VAL A 129 -7.18 4.64 3.23
C VAL A 129 -7.97 3.33 3.10
N GLY A 130 -7.85 2.72 1.94
CA GLY A 130 -8.41 1.41 1.64
C GLY A 130 -7.59 0.67 0.61
N LEU A 131 -7.95 -0.58 0.37
CA LEU A 131 -7.41 -1.40 -0.69
C LEU A 131 -8.50 -1.69 -1.71
N ARG A 132 -8.14 -1.58 -2.98
CA ARG A 132 -9.04 -1.82 -4.10
C ARG A 132 -8.53 -2.99 -4.92
N ALA A 133 -9.34 -4.03 -5.01
CA ALA A 133 -9.14 -5.13 -5.93
C ALA A 133 -9.78 -4.79 -7.28
N TRP A 134 -9.05 -5.00 -8.38
CA TRP A 134 -9.52 -4.83 -9.76
C TRP A 134 -9.48 -6.14 -10.53
N GLY A 135 -10.50 -6.36 -11.35
CA GLY A 135 -10.61 -7.55 -12.19
C GLY A 135 -11.11 -7.22 -13.59
N ASN A 136 -10.42 -7.72 -14.60
CA ASN A 136 -10.85 -7.65 -16.00
C ASN A 136 -12.20 -8.40 -16.16
N LEU A 137 -13.12 -7.80 -16.91
CA LEU A 137 -14.44 -8.37 -17.22
C LEU A 137 -14.35 -9.73 -17.93
N SER A 138 -13.30 -9.98 -18.70
CA SER A 138 -13.10 -11.22 -19.45
C SER A 138 -12.45 -12.35 -18.65
N LYS A 139 -11.93 -12.08 -17.45
CA LYS A 139 -11.29 -13.07 -16.58
C LYS A 139 -12.17 -13.38 -15.37
N THR A 140 -11.98 -14.52 -14.74
CA THR A 140 -12.60 -14.81 -13.44
C THR A 140 -11.76 -14.19 -12.31
N GLY A 141 -12.45 -13.63 -11.31
CA GLY A 141 -11.82 -13.00 -10.15
C GLY A 141 -11.23 -11.60 -10.37
N PHE A 142 -10.58 -11.10 -9.31
CA PHE A 142 -9.69 -9.95 -9.29
C PHE A 142 -8.26 -10.41 -9.60
N GLN A 143 -7.52 -9.61 -10.36
CA GLN A 143 -6.14 -9.89 -10.77
C GLN A 143 -5.14 -8.87 -10.24
N HIS A 144 -5.61 -7.83 -9.56
CA HIS A 144 -4.77 -6.73 -9.14
C HIS A 144 -5.29 -6.09 -7.86
N VAL A 145 -4.40 -5.65 -6.98
CA VAL A 145 -4.74 -4.89 -5.77
C VAL A 145 -3.87 -3.64 -5.73
N TYR A 146 -4.47 -2.52 -5.32
CA TYR A 146 -3.75 -1.25 -5.15
C TYR A 146 -4.39 -0.41 -4.04
N ALA A 147 -3.64 0.58 -3.56
CA ALA A 147 -4.12 1.47 -2.49
C ALA A 147 -5.04 2.57 -3.05
N VAL A 148 -6.04 2.94 -2.26
CA VAL A 148 -6.88 4.12 -2.51
C VAL A 148 -6.98 4.95 -1.25
N VAL A 149 -7.09 6.27 -1.41
CA VAL A 149 -7.22 7.20 -0.29
C VAL A 149 -8.39 8.15 -0.54
N HIS A 150 -9.17 8.46 0.48
CA HIS A 150 -10.06 9.61 0.40
C HIS A 150 -9.24 10.90 0.39
N PHE A 151 -9.73 11.88 -0.35
CA PHE A 151 -9.04 13.13 -0.57
C PHE A 151 -10.02 14.32 -0.50
N PRO A 152 -9.66 15.45 0.15
CA PRO A 152 -8.40 15.72 0.87
C PRO A 152 -8.22 14.84 2.13
N LYS A 153 -7.10 14.95 2.84
CA LYS A 153 -6.77 14.09 4.00
C LYS A 153 -7.86 14.08 5.07
N ARG A 154 -8.61 15.18 5.20
CA ARG A 154 -9.66 15.38 6.19
C ARG A 154 -10.99 15.65 5.52
N GLU A 155 -12.07 15.36 6.24
CA GLU A 155 -13.42 15.67 5.80
C GLU A 155 -13.64 17.18 5.59
N PRO A 156 -14.53 17.58 4.66
CA PRO A 156 -15.30 16.71 3.76
C PRO A 156 -14.44 16.17 2.60
N PHE A 157 -14.51 14.86 2.39
CA PHE A 157 -13.85 14.21 1.26
C PHE A 157 -14.54 14.62 -0.06
N LYS A 158 -13.74 14.98 -1.06
CA LYS A 158 -14.18 15.39 -2.39
C LYS A 158 -14.04 14.28 -3.44
N GLY A 159 -13.29 13.24 -3.12
CA GLY A 159 -13.11 12.09 -4.00
C GLY A 159 -12.07 11.13 -3.46
N GLU A 160 -11.55 10.32 -4.37
CA GLU A 160 -10.55 9.29 -4.08
C GLU A 160 -9.36 9.41 -5.01
N VAL A 161 -8.16 9.22 -4.47
CA VAL A 161 -6.91 9.11 -5.23
C VAL A 161 -6.43 7.67 -5.17
N ALA A 162 -6.18 7.09 -6.34
CA ALA A 162 -5.58 5.76 -6.46
C ALA A 162 -4.05 5.85 -6.48
N LEU A 163 -3.39 4.90 -5.85
CA LEU A 163 -1.93 4.87 -5.71
C LEU A 163 -1.44 3.47 -6.06
N ASP A 164 -1.17 3.27 -7.35
CA ASP A 164 -0.65 2.00 -7.89
C ASP A 164 0.78 2.20 -8.40
N THR A 165 1.74 1.56 -7.74
CA THR A 165 3.17 1.65 -8.09
C THR A 165 3.65 0.48 -8.95
N THR A 166 2.78 -0.48 -9.26
CA THR A 166 3.16 -1.73 -9.93
C THR A 166 2.92 -1.69 -11.44
N VAL A 167 2.07 -0.76 -11.90
CA VAL A 167 1.88 -0.47 -13.31
C VAL A 167 2.87 0.60 -13.74
N ALA A 168 3.74 0.27 -14.71
CA ALA A 168 4.82 1.16 -15.14
C ALA A 168 4.36 2.56 -15.60
N THR A 169 3.17 2.68 -16.17
CA THR A 169 2.60 3.96 -16.62
C THR A 169 1.70 4.63 -15.58
N ALA A 170 1.49 4.03 -14.41
CA ALA A 170 0.66 4.64 -13.38
C ALA A 170 1.34 5.87 -12.81
N GLU A 171 0.53 6.79 -12.32
CA GLU A 171 0.93 7.97 -11.57
C GLU A 171 -0.07 8.17 -10.43
N VAL A 172 0.19 9.10 -9.53
CA VAL A 172 -0.77 9.43 -8.46
C VAL A 172 -2.13 9.80 -9.05
N GLY A 173 -3.17 9.06 -8.68
CA GLY A 173 -4.53 9.23 -9.19
C GLY A 173 -4.88 8.35 -10.40
N TRP A 174 -3.91 7.65 -10.99
CA TRP A 174 -4.16 6.71 -12.08
C TRP A 174 -5.07 5.58 -11.63
N LYS A 175 -6.05 5.23 -12.47
CA LYS A 175 -6.98 4.12 -12.25
C LYS A 175 -6.87 3.16 -13.43
N PRO A 176 -6.90 1.83 -13.19
CA PRO A 176 -6.99 0.87 -14.29
C PRO A 176 -8.25 1.12 -15.13
N PRO A 177 -8.22 0.77 -16.43
CA PRO A 177 -9.37 0.89 -17.31
C PRO A 177 -10.55 0.01 -16.82
N THR A 178 -11.71 0.16 -17.47
CA THR A 178 -12.97 -0.48 -17.10
C THR A 178 -12.82 -1.93 -16.64
N GLY A 179 -13.34 -2.23 -15.44
CA GLY A 179 -13.29 -3.55 -14.83
C GLY A 179 -14.21 -3.65 -13.62
N ARG A 180 -14.26 -4.84 -13.01
CA ARG A 180 -14.91 -5.04 -11.71
C ARG A 180 -14.01 -4.50 -10.62
N ILE A 181 -14.59 -3.81 -9.66
CA ILE A 181 -13.88 -3.29 -8.49
C ILE A 181 -14.56 -3.74 -7.20
N ILE A 182 -13.76 -4.06 -6.19
CA ILE A 182 -14.18 -4.14 -4.79
C ILE A 182 -13.20 -3.29 -4.00
N THR A 183 -13.72 -2.43 -3.12
CA THR A 183 -12.90 -1.63 -2.21
C THR A 183 -13.27 -2.02 -0.78
N GLU A 184 -12.26 -2.27 0.03
CA GLU A 184 -12.43 -2.39 1.48
C GLU A 184 -11.60 -1.28 2.13
N TRP A 185 -12.27 -0.50 2.99
CA TRP A 185 -11.69 0.64 3.69
C TRP A 185 -11.19 0.22 5.07
N ILE A 186 -10.09 0.80 5.53
CA ILE A 186 -9.64 0.63 6.91
C ILE A 186 -10.62 1.38 7.83
N PRO A 187 -11.18 0.73 8.87
CA PRO A 187 -12.02 1.41 9.85
C PRO A 187 -11.26 2.58 10.51
N GLN A 188 -11.93 3.72 10.69
CA GLN A 188 -11.40 4.89 11.39
C GLN A 188 -11.89 4.96 12.83
#